data_AF-A0A1J6HRK4-F1
#
_entry.id   AF-A0A1J6HRK4-F1
#
_cell.length_a   1.000
_cell.length_b   1.000
_cell.length_c   1.000
_cell.angle_alpha   90.00
_cell.angle_beta   90.00
_cell.angle_gamma   90.00
#
_symmetry.space_group_name_H-M   'P 1'
#
loop_
_entity.id
_entity.type
_entity.pdbx_description
1 polymer ?
#
loop_
_entity_poly.entity_id
_entity_poly.type
_entity_poly.pdbx_seq_one_letter_code
_entity_poly.pdbx_strand_id
1 'polypeptide(L)' 'MSSTYLNSTSITMISRLLREARQPGDTQDLRTNAARYLTHRFQEGTFDEDRLRIALNQFINKHRTMAKAVDRWDDEGGAS' A
#
# COMPACT_ATOMS: atom_id res chain seq x y z
N MET A 1 6.52 -26.40 -4.98
CA MET A 1 6.20 -25.00 -4.63
C MET A 1 7.29 -24.13 -5.22
N SER A 2 6.96 -23.27 -6.20
CA SER A 2 7.93 -22.32 -6.76
C SER A 2 7.95 -21.10 -5.84
N SER A 3 9.00 -20.96 -5.02
CA SER A 3 9.21 -19.75 -4.22
C SER A 3 9.69 -18.66 -5.17
N THR A 4 8.83 -17.67 -5.45
CA THR A 4 9.26 -16.54 -6.28
C THR A 4 10.10 -15.60 -5.43
N TYR A 5 11.43 -15.72 -5.54
CA TYR A 5 12.35 -14.87 -4.81
C TYR A 5 12.34 -13.44 -5.35
N LEU A 6 12.28 -12.47 -4.44
CA LEU A 6 12.57 -11.08 -4.77
C LEU A 6 14.03 -10.97 -5.21
N ASN A 7 14.26 -10.52 -6.43
CA ASN A 7 15.60 -10.19 -6.94
C ASN A 7 15.80 -8.67 -6.91
N SER A 8 17.01 -8.21 -7.20
CA SER A 8 17.33 -6.78 -7.18
C SER A 8 16.41 -5.95 -8.10
N THR A 9 16.04 -6.50 -9.27
CA THR A 9 15.13 -5.86 -10.22
C THR A 9 13.74 -5.68 -9.63
N SER A 10 13.16 -6.73 -9.03
CA SER A 10 11.82 -6.64 -8.44
C SER A 10 11.79 -5.78 -7.19
N ILE A 11 12.85 -5.79 -6.37
CA ILE A 11 13.00 -4.86 -5.23
C ILE A 11 13.03 -3.41 -5.72
N THR A 12 13.77 -3.14 -6.80
CA THR A 12 13.88 -1.79 -7.37
C THR A 12 12.52 -1.32 -7.90
N MET A 13 11.80 -2.18 -8.63
CA MET A 13 10.45 -1.89 -9.13
C MET A 13 9.47 -1.61 -7.99
N ILE A 14 9.39 -2.48 -6.98
CA ILE A 14 8.49 -2.29 -5.82
C ILE A 14 8.84 -0.99 -5.08
N SER A 15 10.12 -0.72 -4.86
CA SER A 15 10.59 0.51 -4.20
C SER A 15 10.22 1.76 -4.98
N ARG A 16 10.29 1.71 -6.32
CA ARG A 16 9.85 2.80 -7.20
C ARG A 16 8.35 3.02 -7.08
N LEU A 17 7.53 1.98 -7.20
CA LEU A 17 6.07 2.07 -7.08
C LEU A 17 5.63 2.67 -5.74
N LEU A 18 6.24 2.24 -4.63
CA LEU A 18 5.97 2.79 -3.30
C LEU A 18 6.33 4.27 -3.19
N ARG A 19 7.43 4.69 -3.85
CA ARG A 19 7.85 6.09 -3.88
C ARG A 19 6.90 6.94 -4.70
N GLU A 20 6.47 6.46 -5.86
CA GLU A 20 5.53 7.15 -6.76
C GLU A 20 4.15 7.34 -6.14
N ALA A 21 3.66 6.36 -5.38
CA ALA A 21 2.33 6.42 -4.77
C ALA A 21 2.26 7.23 -3.45
N ARG A 22 3.42 7.62 -2.90
CA ARG A 22 3.52 8.33 -1.63
C ARG A 22 2.97 9.74 -1.75
N GLN A 23 2.10 10.12 -0.82
CA GLN A 23 1.63 11.50 -0.68
C GLN A 23 2.14 12.15 0.61
N PRO A 24 2.25 13.49 0.63
CA PRO A 24 2.39 14.24 1.87
C PRO A 24 1.25 13.90 2.84
N GLY A 25 1.56 13.58 4.08
CA GLY A 25 0.57 13.19 5.09
C GLY A 25 0.34 11.68 5.23
N ASP A 26 0.88 10.83 4.35
CA ASP A 26 0.79 9.38 4.53
C ASP A 26 1.48 8.93 5.83
N THR A 27 0.77 8.18 6.66
CA THR A 27 1.27 7.64 7.93
C THR A 27 2.36 6.58 7.70
N GLN A 28 3.21 6.37 8.70
CA GLN A 28 4.22 5.30 8.64
C GLN A 28 3.59 3.91 8.53
N ASP A 29 2.44 3.70 9.17
CA ASP A 29 1.69 2.45 9.11
C ASP A 29 1.18 2.16 7.69
N LEU A 30 0.56 3.15 7.03
CA LEU A 30 0.12 3.02 5.64
C LEU A 30 1.26 2.63 4.70
N ARG A 31 2.44 3.26 4.86
CA ARG A 31 3.63 2.95 4.05
C ARG A 31 4.13 1.53 4.28
N THR A 32 4.17 1.10 5.55
CA THR A 32 4.62 -0.24 5.93
C THR A 32 3.66 -1.31 5.37
N ASN A 33 2.36 -1.08 5.50
CA ASN A 33 1.34 -2.00 5.02
C ASN A 33 1.27 -2.06 3.49
N ALA A 34 1.46 -0.93 2.81
CA ALA A 34 1.58 -0.89 1.35
C ALA A 34 2.78 -1.70 0.83
N ALA A 35 3.94 -1.60 1.50
CA ALA A 35 5.13 -2.37 1.12
C ALA A 35 4.94 -3.88 1.32
N ARG A 36 4.33 -4.29 2.44
CA ARG A 36 3.97 -5.69 2.70
C ARG A 36 2.98 -6.21 1.67
N TYR A 37 1.96 -5.41 1.35
CA TYR A 37 0.94 -5.75 0.36
C TYR A 37 1.54 -6.05 -1.02
N LEU A 38 2.41 -5.17 -1.54
CA LEU A 38 3.06 -5.38 -2.83
C LEU A 38 4.00 -6.60 -2.82
N THR A 39 4.74 -6.78 -1.73
CA THR A 39 5.64 -7.94 -1.58
C THR A 39 4.86 -9.24 -1.64
N HIS A 40 3.72 -9.33 -0.95
CA HIS A 40 2.84 -10.49 -0.97
C HIS A 40 2.28 -10.75 -2.36
N ARG A 41 1.75 -9.72 -3.02
CA ARG A 41 1.19 -9.85 -4.39
C ARG A 41 2.21 -10.33 -5.40
N PHE A 42 3.47 -9.88 -5.26
CA PHE A 42 4.57 -10.36 -6.08
C PHE A 42 4.86 -11.84 -5.80
N GLN A 43 4.97 -12.24 -4.53
CA GLN A 43 5.19 -13.63 -4.14
C GLN A 43 4.07 -14.58 -4.63
N GLU A 44 2.83 -14.09 -4.70
CA GLU A 44 1.66 -14.81 -5.24
C GLU A 44 1.63 -14.90 -6.78
N GLY A 45 2.57 -14.27 -7.49
CA GLY A 45 2.70 -14.38 -8.94
C GLY A 45 2.29 -13.14 -9.74
N THR A 46 1.97 -12.01 -9.09
CA THR A 46 1.71 -10.75 -9.79
C THR A 46 3.03 -10.03 -10.05
N PHE A 47 3.66 -10.30 -11.21
CA PHE A 47 4.93 -9.68 -11.59
C PHE A 47 4.78 -8.45 -12.50
N ASP A 48 3.58 -8.27 -13.06
CA ASP A 48 3.25 -7.17 -13.96
C ASP A 48 3.19 -5.85 -13.20
N GLU A 49 4.01 -4.89 -13.63
CA GLU A 49 4.16 -3.60 -12.95
C GLU A 49 2.85 -2.79 -12.94
N ASP A 50 2.10 -2.79 -14.03
CA ASP A 50 0.84 -2.04 -14.14
C ASP A 50 -0.21 -2.64 -13.20
N ARG A 51 -0.31 -3.96 -13.13
CA ARG A 51 -1.18 -4.65 -12.16
C ARG A 51 -0.78 -4.35 -10.73
N LEU A 52 0.51 -4.30 -10.41
CA LEU A 52 1.01 -3.94 -9.09
C LEU A 52 0.69 -2.46 -8.76
N ARG A 53 0.86 -1.55 -9.71
CA ARG A 53 0.50 -0.13 -9.56
C ARG A 53 -0.99 0.06 -9.31
N ILE A 54 -1.84 -0.61 -10.08
CA ILE A 54 -3.31 -0.56 -9.90
C ILE A 54 -3.68 -1.11 -8.52
N ALA A 55 -3.12 -2.25 -8.14
CA ALA A 55 -3.38 -2.87 -6.83
C ALA A 55 -2.94 -1.97 -5.66
N LEU A 56 -1.77 -1.33 -5.78
CA LEU A 56 -1.26 -0.38 -4.79
C LEU A 56 -2.20 0.81 -4.61
N ASN A 57 -2.64 1.42 -5.72
CA ASN A 57 -3.53 2.57 -5.68
C ASN A 57 -4.88 2.22 -5.03
N GLN A 58 -5.43 1.05 -5.35
CA GLN A 58 -6.66 0.55 -4.71
C GLN A 58 -6.46 0.34 -3.20
N PHE A 59 -5.34 -0.28 -2.80
CA PHE A 59 -5.01 -0.53 -1.41
C PHE A 59 -4.90 0.78 -0.59
N ILE A 60 -4.15 1.75 -1.11
CA ILE A 60 -3.92 3.04 -0.45
C ILE A 60 -5.22 3.84 -0.34
N ASN A 61 -6.02 3.90 -1.41
CA ASN A 61 -7.29 4.64 -1.39
C ASN A 61 -8.27 4.06 -0.37
N LYS A 62 -8.33 2.72 -0.25
CA LYS A 62 -9.15 2.06 0.77
C LYS A 62 -8.68 2.44 2.18
N HIS A 63 -7.38 2.35 2.46
CA HIS A 63 -6.85 2.68 3.78
C HIS A 63 -7.04 4.14 4.16
N ARG A 64 -6.82 5.08 3.23
CA ARG A 64 -7.07 6.51 3.47
C ARG A 64 -8.54 6.80 3.73
N THR A 65 -9.46 6.13 3.04
CA THR A 65 -10.90 6.30 3.26
C THR A 65 -11.31 5.78 4.62
N MET A 66 -10.76 4.64 5.06
CA MET A 66 -11.01 4.10 6.40
C MET A 66 -10.43 4.98 7.49
N ALA A 67 -9.19 5.47 7.33
CA ALA A 67 -8.58 6.40 8.28
C ALA A 67 -9.42 7.68 8.45
N LYS A 68 -9.87 8.29 7.34
CA LYS A 68 -10.77 9.45 7.37
C LYS A 68 -12.11 9.17 8.04
N ALA A 69 -12.63 7.95 7.89
CA ALA A 69 -13.88 7.57 8.54
C ALA A 69 -13.71 7.44 10.07
N VAL A 70 -12.54 6.97 10.52
CA VAL A 70 -12.18 6.92 11.95
C VAL A 70 -11.99 8.34 12.50
N ASP A 71 -11.21 9.20 11.82
CA ASP A 71 -10.99 10.59 12.25
C ASP A 71 -12.33 11.34 12.41
N ARG A 72 -13.29 11.13 11.49
CA ARG A 72 -14.63 11.73 11.56
C ARG A 72 -15.43 11.24 12.77
N TRP A 73 -15.34 9.95 13.09
CA TRP A 73 -16.02 9.40 14.25
C TRP A 73 -15.43 9.91 15.57
N ASP A 74 -14.11 10.12 15.62
CA ASP A 74 -13.44 10.69 16.80
C ASP A 74 -13.78 12.19 16.98
N ASP A 75 -13.94 12.95 15.88
CA ASP A 75 -14.31 14.38 15.94
C ASP A 75 -15.80 14.63 16.26
N GLU A 76 -16.71 13.69 16.00
CA GLU A 76 -18.15 13.80 16.30
C GLU A 76 -18.54 13.21 17.68
N GLY A 77 -17.59 12.59 18.41
CA GLY A 77 -17.80 12.01 19.75
C GLY A 77 -17.82 13.02 20.92
N GLY A 78 -17.63 14.32 20.63
CA GLY A 78 -17.69 15.41 21.61
C GLY A 78 -19.08 16.04 21.74
N ALA A 79 -20.12 15.24 21.98
CA ALA A 79 -21.41 15.77 22.42
C ALA A 79 -21.45 15.75 23.96
N SER A 80 -21.30 16.96 24.50
CA SER A 80 -21.71 17.53 25.81
C SER A 80 -22.22 16.60 26.91
#